data_AF-A0A7X5Y611-F1
#
_entry.id   AF-A0A7X5Y611-F1
#
_cell.length_a   1.000
_cell.length_b   1.000
_cell.length_c   1.000
_cell.angle_alpha   90.00
_cell.angle_beta   90.00
_cell.angle_gamma   90.00
#
_symmetry.space_group_name_H-M   'P 1'
#
loop_
_entity.id
_entity.type
_entity.pdbx_description
1 polymer ?
#
loop_
_entity_poly.entity_id
_entity_poly.type
_entity_poly.pdbx_seq_one_letter_code
_entity_poly.pdbx_strand_id
1 'polypeptide(L)' 'MTEKKGHGSATAQKANAKAAKEGKSNPRKSASAQAELGKKGGKAAAKK' A
#
# COMPACT_ATOMS: atom_id res chain seq x y z
N MET A 1 -1.74 -1.80 22.45
CA MET A 1 -2.09 -1.33 21.09
C MET A 1 -1.37 -2.18 20.04
N THR A 2 -1.74 -3.46 19.87
CA THR A 2 -1.10 -4.40 18.91
C THR A 2 -2.16 -5.05 18.00
N GLU A 3 -3.21 -4.30 17.67
CA GLU A 3 -4.40 -4.82 16.98
C GLU A 3 -4.35 -4.67 15.44
N LYS A 4 -3.18 -4.77 14.82
CA LYS A 4 -3.06 -4.78 13.34
C LYS A 4 -2.09 -5.83 12.81
N LYS A 5 -2.03 -6.98 13.47
CA LYS A 5 -1.39 -8.20 12.94
C LYS A 5 -2.48 -9.04 12.27
N GLY A 6 -2.67 -8.93 10.95
CA GLY A 6 -3.46 -9.94 10.23
C GLY A 6 -4.18 -9.47 8.97
N HIS A 7 -4.64 -8.23 8.92
CA HIS A 7 -5.24 -7.65 7.72
C HIS A 7 -4.47 -6.38 7.45
N GLY A 8 -3.85 -6.28 6.27
CA GLY A 8 -3.05 -5.12 5.90
C GLY A 8 -3.77 -3.82 6.28
N SER A 9 -2.99 -2.79 6.64
CA SER A 9 -3.52 -1.48 7.01
C SER A 9 -4.63 -1.03 6.04
N ALA A 10 -5.56 -0.17 6.49
CA ALA A 10 -6.61 0.35 5.59
C ALA A 10 -6.05 0.88 4.25
N THR A 11 -4.84 1.45 4.31
CA THR A 11 -4.04 1.84 3.14
C THR A 11 -3.67 0.65 2.23
N ALA A 12 -3.22 -0.47 2.79
CA ALA A 12 -2.92 -1.68 2.02
C ALA A 12 -4.16 -2.27 1.35
N GLN A 13 -5.31 -2.28 2.03
CA GLN A 13 -6.57 -2.74 1.43
C GLN A 13 -7.00 -1.84 0.27
N LYS A 14 -6.91 -0.52 0.46
CA LYS A 14 -7.25 0.46 -0.59
C LYS A 14 -6.32 0.38 -1.78
N ALA A 15 -5.03 0.15 -1.56
CA ALA A 15 -4.06 -0.12 -2.61
C ALA A 15 -4.36 -1.43 -3.36
N ASN A 16 -4.66 -2.52 -2.64
CA ASN A 16 -5.01 -3.81 -3.25
C ASN A 16 -6.26 -3.71 -4.12
N ALA A 17 -7.29 -2.99 -3.67
CA ALA A 17 -8.51 -2.76 -4.46
C ALA A 17 -8.22 -1.97 -5.74
N LYS A 18 -7.35 -0.95 -5.70
CA LYS A 18 -6.92 -0.22 -6.90
C LYS A 18 -6.10 -1.10 -7.85
N ALA A 19 -5.20 -1.93 -7.31
CA ALA A 19 -4.41 -2.85 -8.11
C ALA A 19 -5.29 -3.90 -8.79
N ALA A 20 -6.26 -4.47 -8.06
CA ALA A 20 -7.22 -5.42 -8.59
C ALA A 20 -8.08 -4.82 -9.72
N LYS A 21 -8.51 -3.55 -9.59
CA LYS A 21 -9.19 -2.82 -10.67
C LYS A 21 -8.34 -2.67 -11.93
N GLU A 22 -7.03 -2.62 -11.79
CA GLU A 22 -6.08 -2.60 -12.91
C GLU A 22 -5.69 -4.01 -13.40
N GLY A 23 -6.30 -5.08 -12.88
CA GLY A 23 -5.93 -6.46 -13.19
C GLY A 23 -4.55 -6.89 -12.66
N LYS A 24 -3.98 -6.12 -11.71
CA LYS A 24 -2.64 -6.34 -11.16
C LYS A 24 -2.76 -6.98 -9.79
N SER A 25 -2.26 -8.21 -9.69
CA SER A 25 -2.19 -8.97 -8.44
C SER A 25 -1.23 -8.38 -7.41
N ASN A 26 -0.26 -7.57 -7.85
CA ASN A 26 0.69 -6.89 -6.97
C ASN A 26 0.47 -5.37 -6.96
N PRO A 27 0.05 -4.77 -5.83
CA PRO A 27 -0.17 -3.33 -5.71
C PRO A 27 1.09 -2.47 -5.86
N ARG A 28 2.29 -3.07 -5.83
CA ARG A 28 3.55 -2.37 -6.14
C ARG A 28 3.79 -2.21 -7.64
N LYS A 29 3.06 -2.95 -8.50
CA LYS A 29 3.12 -2.84 -9.97
C LYS A 29 2.03 -1.93 -10.55
N SER A 30 1.06 -1.53 -9.73
CA SER A 30 0.05 -0.55 -10.10
C SER A 30 0.50 0.83 -9.62
N ALA A 31 0.62 1.79 -10.54
CA ALA A 31 0.97 3.17 -10.19
C ALA A 31 -0.05 3.79 -9.22
N SER A 32 -1.35 3.52 -9.45
CA SER A 32 -2.45 4.02 -8.62
C SER A 32 -2.46 3.42 -7.22
N ALA A 33 -2.05 2.16 -7.08
CA ALA A 33 -1.90 1.50 -5.78
C ALA A 33 -0.59 1.88 -5.07
N GLN A 34 0.49 2.09 -5.81
CA GLN A 34 1.73 2.65 -5.28
C GLN A 34 1.53 4.04 -4.70
N ALA A 35 0.66 4.88 -5.27
CA ALA A 35 0.37 6.20 -4.69
C ALA A 35 -0.25 6.10 -3.27
N GLU A 36 -1.09 5.10 -3.02
CA GLU A 36 -1.64 4.81 -1.69
C GLU A 36 -0.57 4.24 -0.74
N LEU A 37 0.26 3.30 -1.20
CA LEU A 37 1.31 2.66 -0.39
C LEU A 37 2.51 3.60 -0.10
N GLY A 38 2.93 4.36 -1.10
CA GLY A 38 4.10 5.23 -1.12
C GLY A 38 3.96 6.46 -0.24
N LYS A 39 2.73 6.91 0.04
CA LYS A 39 2.46 7.99 1.01
C LYS A 39 3.04 7.70 2.40
N LYS A 40 3.17 6.43 2.78
CA LYS A 40 3.78 6.01 4.06
C LYS A 40 5.24 5.61 3.94
N GLY A 41 5.67 5.08 2.79
CA GLY A 41 7.05 4.61 2.55
C GLY A 41 8.06 5.74 2.31
N GLY A 42 7.67 6.81 1.62
CA GLY A 42 8.59 7.92 1.27
C GLY A 42 9.13 8.69 2.48
N LYS A 43 8.36 8.77 3.58
CA LYS A 43 8.80 9.46 4.80
C LYS A 43 9.77 8.65 5.66
N ALA A 44 9.88 7.34 5.46
CA ALA A 44 10.80 6.48 6.21
C ALA A 44 12.18 6.36 5.55
N ALA A 45 12.31 6.68 4.26
CA ALA A 45 13.57 6.58 3.51
C ALA A 45 14.46 7.84 3.60
N ALA A 46 13.99 8.93 4.22
CA ALA A 46 14.70 10.20 4.32
C ALA A 46 15.50 10.38 5.63
N LYS A 47 15.95 9.28 6.25
CA LYS A 47 16.93 9.34 7.35
C LYS A 47 18.18 8.58 6.92
N LYS A 48 19.04 9.26 6.16
CA LYS A 48 20.48 8.98 6.14
C LYS A 48 21.12 9.87 7.20
#